data_AF-A0A1V9EXQ0-F1
#
_entry.id   AF-A0A1V9EXQ0-F1
#
_cell.length_a   1.000
_cell.length_b   1.000
_cell.length_c   1.000
_cell.angle_alpha   90.00
_cell.angle_beta   90.00
_cell.angle_gamma   90.00
#
_symmetry.space_group_name_H-M   'P 1'
#
loop_
_entity.id
_entity.type
_entity.pdbx_description
1 polymer ?
#
loop_
_entity_poly.entity_id
_entity_poly.type
_entity_poly.pdbx_seq_one_letter_code
_entity_poly.pdbx_strand_id
1 'polypeptide(L)'
;MLFEHLSFHDSTILEVKEDTKTQALDFLLDYPTDWDNNIFENKILRFIDAIVYIKKEIPFLGPPAILSIKQLQSPKHTYTFADGTTVSSK
;
A
#
# COMPACT_ATOMS: atom_id res chain seq x y z
N MET A 1 11.02 -0.69 1.80
CA MET A 1 10.56 0.02 0.60
C MET A 1 10.05 1.38 1.05
N LEU A 2 10.55 2.49 0.49
CA LEU A 2 10.07 3.83 0.84
C LEU A 2 8.82 4.13 0.02
N PHE A 3 7.67 4.32 0.68
CA PHE A 3 6.37 4.57 0.05
C PHE A 3 6.35 5.85 -0.80
N GLU A 4 7.29 6.78 -0.57
CA GLU A 4 7.36 8.09 -1.22
C GLU A 4 7.61 8.04 -2.73
N HIS A 5 8.05 6.89 -3.27
CA HIS A 5 8.35 6.71 -4.69
C HIS A 5 7.22 6.00 -5.46
N LEU A 6 6.08 5.71 -4.81
CA LEU A 6 4.97 4.98 -5.39
C LEU A 6 3.78 5.93 -5.63
N SER A 7 3.22 5.89 -6.84
CA SER A 7 2.13 6.76 -7.28
C SER A 7 0.75 6.27 -6.82
N PHE A 8 0.60 6.05 -5.52
CA PHE A 8 -0.66 5.57 -4.95
C PHE A 8 -1.81 6.58 -5.03
N HIS A 9 -1.49 7.88 -5.13
CA HIS A 9 -2.48 8.97 -5.12
C HIS A 9 -3.46 8.93 -6.31
N ASP A 10 -3.03 8.37 -7.43
CA ASP A 10 -3.88 8.17 -8.60
C ASP A 10 -4.38 6.72 -8.74
N SER A 11 -4.09 5.87 -7.76
CA SER A 11 -4.58 4.51 -7.74
C SER A 11 -6.00 4.44 -7.18
N THR A 12 -6.85 3.68 -7.84
CA THR A 12 -8.21 3.41 -7.40
C THR A 12 -8.30 2.04 -6.75
N ILE A 13 -8.92 1.93 -5.57
CA ILE A 13 -9.17 0.65 -4.93
C ILE A 13 -10.41 0.03 -5.58
N LEU A 14 -10.23 -1.13 -6.21
CA LEU A 14 -11.29 -1.90 -6.88
C LEU A 14 -11.95 -2.90 -5.92
N GLU A 15 -11.15 -3.56 -5.08
CA GLU A 15 -11.62 -4.58 -4.14
C GLU A 15 -10.72 -4.59 -2.88
N VAL A 16 -11.31 -4.95 -1.74
CA VAL A 16 -10.55 -5.27 -0.52
C VAL A 16 -10.96 -6.67 -0.06
N LYS A 17 -9.97 -7.56 0.08
CA LYS A 17 -10.17 -8.95 0.49
C LYS A 17 -9.36 -9.25 1.74
N GLU A 18 -10.06 -9.74 2.76
CA GLU A 18 -9.45 -10.22 4.00
C GLU A 18 -9.28 -11.75 3.94
N ASP A 19 -8.05 -12.22 4.12
CA ASP A 19 -7.73 -13.64 4.33
C ASP A 19 -7.33 -13.86 5.79
N THR A 20 -8.29 -14.35 6.58
CA THR A 20 -8.09 -14.61 8.01
C THR A 20 -7.20 -15.82 8.29
N LYS A 21 -7.03 -16.72 7.31
CA LYS A 21 -6.16 -17.90 7.47
C LYS A 21 -4.69 -17.49 7.38
N THR A 22 -4.37 -16.56 6.50
CA THR A 22 -2.99 -16.05 6.32
C THR A 22 -2.75 -14.71 7.00
N GLN A 23 -3.75 -14.18 7.73
CA GLN A 23 -3.71 -12.84 8.34
C GLN A 23 -3.29 -11.75 7.33
N ALA A 24 -3.80 -11.87 6.11
CA ALA A 24 -3.47 -10.97 5.02
C ALA A 24 -4.67 -10.08 4.67
N LEU A 25 -4.39 -8.83 4.36
CA LEU A 25 -5.37 -7.88 3.83
C LEU A 25 -4.90 -7.39 2.46
N ASP A 26 -5.64 -7.75 1.43
CA ASP A 26 -5.32 -7.46 0.04
C ASP A 26 -6.21 -6.35 -0.50
N PHE A 27 -5.58 -5.33 -1.05
CA PHE A 27 -6.24 -4.28 -1.81
C PHE A 27 -5.92 -4.48 -3.28
N LEU A 28 -6.94 -4.77 -4.08
CA LEU A 28 -6.83 -4.77 -5.53
C LEU A 28 -6.92 -3.32 -6.02
N LEU A 29 -5.88 -2.86 -6.69
CA LEU A 29 -5.74 -1.50 -7.17
C LEU A 29 -5.71 -1.47 -8.69
N ASP A 30 -6.37 -0.47 -9.27
CA ASP A 30 -6.05 0.02 -10.61
C ASP A 30 -4.89 1.01 -10.48
N TYR A 31 -3.67 0.56 -10.76
CA TYR A 31 -2.44 1.30 -10.44
C TYR A 31 -1.77 1.83 -11.72
N PRO A 32 -1.36 3.11 -11.76
CA PRO A 32 -0.68 3.69 -12.92
C PRO A 32 0.74 3.13 -13.05
N THR A 33 0.99 2.40 -14.13
CA THR A 33 2.31 1.79 -14.40
C THR A 33 3.10 2.52 -15.46
N ASP A 34 2.41 3.19 -16.39
CA ASP A 34 3.00 4.04 -17.42
C ASP A 34 2.19 5.33 -17.54
N TRP A 35 2.78 6.42 -17.06
CA TRP A 35 2.18 7.75 -17.08
C TRP A 35 2.10 8.35 -18.48
N ASP A 36 3.13 8.14 -19.29
CA ASP A 36 3.24 8.74 -20.62
C ASP A 36 2.20 8.14 -21.57
N ASN A 37 1.90 6.85 -21.39
CA ASN A 37 0.93 6.11 -22.20
C ASN A 37 -0.44 5.92 -21.52
N ASN A 38 -0.64 6.48 -20.32
CA ASN A 38 -1.87 6.36 -19.54
C ASN A 38 -2.28 4.88 -19.30
N ILE A 39 -1.31 4.02 -18.99
CA ILE A 39 -1.53 2.58 -18.75
C ILE A 39 -1.69 2.31 -17.26
N PHE A 40 -2.82 1.71 -16.93
CA PHE A 40 -3.14 1.24 -15.59
C PHE A 40 -3.20 -0.28 -15.59
N GLU A 41 -2.67 -0.87 -14.53
CA GLU A 41 -2.65 -2.32 -14.34
C GLU A 41 -3.20 -2.69 -12.97
N ASN A 42 -3.86 -3.84 -12.92
CA ASN A 42 -4.29 -4.44 -11.67
C ASN A 42 -3.07 -4.87 -10.83
N LYS A 43 -2.90 -4.24 -9.67
CA LYS A 43 -1.86 -4.58 -8.68
C LYS A 43 -2.50 -4.92 -7.34
N ILE A 44 -1.81 -5.76 -6.56
CA ILE A 44 -2.23 -6.08 -5.20
C ILE A 44 -1.32 -5.35 -4.23
N LEU A 45 -1.91 -4.46 -3.42
CA LEU A 45 -1.28 -3.95 -2.21
C LEU A 45 -1.66 -4.88 -1.05
N ARG A 46 -0.70 -5.70 -0.63
CA ARG A 46 -0.88 -6.70 0.42
C ARG A 46 -0.27 -6.23 1.74
N PHE A 47 -1.09 -6.27 2.79
CA PHE A 47 -0.63 -6.17 4.18
C PHE A 47 -0.55 -7.58 4.77
N ILE A 48 0.60 -7.91 5.38
CA ILE A 48 0.85 -9.19 6.05
C ILE A 48 0.81 -8.95 7.55
N ASP A 49 0.33 -9.93 8.31
CA ASP A 49 0.13 -9.84 9.76
C ASP A 49 -0.77 -8.64 10.14
N ALA A 50 -1.83 -8.42 9.35
CA ALA A 50 -2.76 -7.33 9.55
C ALA A 50 -3.65 -7.63 10.77
N ILE A 51 -3.40 -6.96 11.89
CA ILE A 51 -4.14 -7.17 13.15
C ILE A 51 -5.42 -6.32 13.22
N VAL A 52 -5.37 -5.09 12.71
CA VAL A 52 -6.45 -4.12 12.85
C VAL A 52 -6.66 -3.38 11.53
N TYR A 53 -7.90 -3.43 11.03
CA TYR A 53 -8.38 -2.60 9.93
C TYR A 53 -9.62 -1.83 10.37
N ILE A 54 -9.60 -0.51 10.19
CA ILE A 54 -10.70 0.37 10.58
C ILE A 54 -11.15 1.15 9.35
N LYS A 55 -12.43 0.97 8.97
CA LYS A 55 -13.07 1.71 7.90
C LYS A 55 -13.74 2.96 8.48
N LYS A 56 -13.37 4.14 7.97
CA LYS A 56 -14.03 5.41 8.28
C LYS A 56 -14.51 6.03 6.98
N GLU A 57 -15.82 6.21 6.83
CA GLU A 57 -16.43 6.68 5.59
C GLU A 57 -17.15 8.00 5.79
N ILE A 58 -17.16 8.79 4.71
CA ILE A 58 -18.01 9.97 4.54
C ILE A 58 -18.83 9.76 3.25
N PRO A 59 -19.97 10.45 3.08
CA PRO A 59 -20.64 10.47 1.78
C PRO A 59 -19.67 10.97 0.69
N PHE A 60 -19.36 10.11 -0.27
CA PHE A 60 -18.48 10.41 -1.39
C PHE A 60 -19.01 9.71 -2.64
N LEU A 61 -18.99 10.41 -3.77
CA LEU A 61 -19.45 9.88 -5.05
C LEU A 61 -18.24 9.53 -5.91
N GLY A 62 -17.93 8.24 -6.00
CA GLY A 62 -16.81 7.74 -6.78
C GLY A 62 -16.14 6.55 -6.09
N PRO A 63 -15.23 5.85 -6.79
CA PRO A 63 -14.48 4.77 -6.19
C PRO A 63 -13.43 5.31 -5.20
N PRO A 64 -13.12 4.55 -4.14
CA PRO A 64 -12.16 4.99 -3.13
C PRO A 64 -10.73 5.03 -3.70
N ALA A 65 -10.01 6.13 -3.45
CA ALA A 65 -8.63 6.34 -3.87
C ALA A 65 -7.67 6.40 -2.67
N ILE A 66 -6.40 6.06 -2.87
CA ILE A 66 -5.37 6.09 -1.81
C ILE A 66 -4.71 7.47 -1.77
N LEU A 67 -5.22 8.39 -0.95
CA LEU A 67 -4.65 9.74 -0.88
C LEU A 67 -3.26 9.81 -0.24
N SER A 68 -3.00 8.98 0.77
CA SER A 68 -1.70 8.95 1.44
C SER A 68 -1.49 7.65 2.19
N ILE A 69 -0.26 7.16 2.20
CA ILE A 69 0.19 6.08 3.08
C ILE A 69 1.13 6.70 4.11
N LYS A 70 0.82 6.51 5.39
CA LYS A 70 1.64 7.00 6.49
C LYS A 70 2.10 5.84 7.35
N GLN A 71 3.41 5.74 7.55
CA GLN A 71 3.98 4.82 8.52
C GLN A 71 3.79 5.41 9.92
N LEU A 72 2.90 4.81 10.70
CA LEU A 72 2.67 5.17 12.10
C LEU A 72 3.70 4.43 12.96
N GLN A 73 4.83 5.08 13.24
CA GLN A 73 5.92 4.66 14.15
C GLN A 73 6.25 3.15 14.17
N SER A 74 7.29 2.75 13.45
CA SER A 74 7.90 1.43 13.64
C SER A 74 8.82 1.43 14.87
N PRO A 75 8.94 0.32 15.64
CA PRO A 75 10.18 0.08 16.36
C PRO A 75 11.33 0.12 15.35
N LYS A 76 12.48 0.70 15.71
CA LYS A 76 13.66 0.86 14.82
C LYS A 76 13.89 -0.41 14.00
N HIS A 77 13.69 -0.32 12.69
CA HIS A 77 13.99 -1.42 11.78
C HIS A 77 15.35 -1.20 11.16
N THR A 78 16.20 -2.21 11.29
CA THR A 78 17.50 -2.28 10.67
C THR A 78 17.38 -3.13 9.41
N TYR A 79 17.53 -2.50 8.26
CA TYR A 79 17.49 -3.14 6.96
C TYR A 79 18.92 -3.49 6.54
N THR A 80 19.18 -4.74 6.17
CA THR A 80 20.45 -5.16 5.54
C THR A 80 20.19 -5.45 4.07
N PHE A 81 20.91 -4.75 3.20
CA PHE A 81 20.87 -4.92 1.75
C PHE A 81 21.80 -6.05 1.30
N ALA A 82 21.58 -6.57 0.09
CA ALA A 82 22.35 -7.69 -0.46
C ALA A 82 23.86 -7.39 -0.65
N ASP A 83 24.23 -6.12 -0.65
CA ASP A 83 25.62 -5.62 -0.68
C ASP A 83 26.26 -5.53 0.73
N GLY A 84 25.53 -5.95 1.77
CA GLY A 84 25.96 -5.89 3.18
C GLY A 84 25.70 -4.54 3.84
N THR A 85 25.19 -3.54 3.12
CA THR A 85 24.90 -2.22 3.68
C THR A 85 23.75 -2.32 4.67
N THR A 86 23.89 -1.71 5.85
CA THR A 86 22.86 -1.76 6.90
C THR A 86 22.35 -0.35 7.22
N VAL A 87 21.03 -0.13 7.08
CA VAL A 87 20.37 1.16 7.33
C VAL A 87 19.32 0.99 8.42
N SER A 88 19.41 1.81 9.47
CA SER A 88 18.36 1.87 10.49
C SER A 88 17.40 3.02 10.20
N SER A 89 16.09 2.75 10.27
CA SER A 89 15.08 3.80 10.23
C SER A 89 15.26 4.74 11.43
N LYS A 90 15.18 6.06 11.21
CA LYS A 90 15.21 7.06 12.29
C LYS A 90 13.99 6.96 13.19
#